data_AF-A0A1V2PCM3-F1
#
_entry.id   AF-A0A1V2PCM3-F1
#
_cell.length_a   1.000
_cell.length_b   1.000
_cell.length_c   1.000
_cell.angle_alpha   90.00
_cell.angle_beta   90.00
_cell.angle_gamma   90.00
#
_symmetry.space_group_name_H-M   'P 1'
#
loop_
_entity.id
_entity.type
_entity.pdbx_description
1 polymer ?
#
loop_
_entity_poly.entity_id
_entity_poly.type
_entity_poly.pdbx_seq_one_letter_code
_entity_poly.pdbx_strand_id
1 'polypeptide(L)'
;MADRLMQSVVQVRRNDRWEAVAVIDGRRYPDRAAFDAAVLDAFDSLDDAGIPAQLQREEIRPDEPPSQLPFWEDYKGMLATKADVDQEETRNA
;
A
#
# COMPACT_ATOMS: atom_id res chain seq x y z
N MET A 1 -14.37 3.49 25.20
CA MET A 1 -14.73 3.13 23.82
C MET A 1 -13.49 2.50 23.22
N ALA A 2 -13.54 1.24 22.79
CA ALA A 2 -12.39 0.65 22.12
C ALA A 2 -12.14 1.46 20.84
N ASP A 3 -10.98 2.09 20.76
CA ASP A 3 -10.54 2.79 19.56
C ASP A 3 -10.50 1.74 18.45
N ARG A 4 -11.37 1.88 17.45
CA ARG A 4 -11.47 0.91 16.35
C ARG A 4 -10.25 1.12 15.47
N LEU A 5 -9.23 0.29 15.69
CA LEU A 5 -8.05 0.26 14.85
C LEU A 5 -8.44 -0.26 13.48
N MET A 6 -7.95 0.39 12.42
CA MET A 6 -8.22 0.03 11.04
C MET A 6 -6.92 -0.30 10.34
N GLN A 7 -6.96 -1.26 9.42
CA GLN A 7 -5.91 -1.45 8.42
C GLN A 7 -6.51 -1.27 7.03
N SER A 8 -5.67 -0.89 6.07
CA SER A 8 -6.04 -0.90 4.66
C SER A 8 -5.11 -1.83 3.91
N VAL A 9 -5.66 -2.88 3.32
CA VAL A 9 -4.91 -3.83 2.48
C VAL A 9 -4.86 -3.28 1.06
N VAL A 10 -3.65 -3.08 0.55
CA VAL A 10 -3.39 -2.68 -0.82
C VAL A 10 -3.34 -3.91 -1.69
N GLN A 11 -4.26 -3.99 -2.65
CA GLN A 11 -4.32 -5.08 -3.62
C GLN A 11 -4.11 -4.51 -5.02
N VAL A 12 -3.27 -5.18 -5.81
CA VAL A 12 -3.01 -4.81 -7.21
C VAL A 12 -3.50 -5.90 -8.14
N ARG A 13 -3.91 -5.53 -9.35
CA ARG A 13 -4.34 -6.48 -10.36
C ARG A 13 -3.13 -7.06 -11.09
N ARG A 14 -2.91 -8.37 -10.96
CA ARG A 14 -1.87 -9.15 -11.64
C ARG A 14 -2.53 -10.31 -12.39
N ASN A 15 -2.35 -10.39 -13.70
CA ASN A 15 -2.89 -11.49 -14.53
C ASN A 15 -4.37 -11.81 -14.23
N ASP A 16 -5.21 -10.76 -14.24
CA ASP A 16 -6.65 -10.83 -13.95
C ASP A 16 -7.05 -11.18 -12.50
N ARG A 17 -6.10 -11.28 -11.57
CA ARG A 17 -6.36 -11.53 -10.15
C ARG A 17 -5.97 -10.33 -9.30
N TRP A 18 -6.72 -10.11 -8.21
CA TRP A 18 -6.36 -9.16 -7.18
C TRP A 18 -5.42 -9.84 -6.18
N GLU A 19 -4.22 -9.31 -6.05
CA GLU A 19 -3.20 -9.83 -5.14
C GLU A 19 -2.88 -8.79 -4.09
N ALA A 20 -2.98 -9.17 -2.81
CA ALA A 20 -2.58 -8.32 -1.71
C ALA A 20 -1.06 -8.21 -1.67
N VAL A 21 -0.55 -6.99 -1.84
CA VAL A 21 0.89 -6.73 -1.95
C VAL A 21 1.45 -5.96 -0.77
N ALA A 22 0.62 -5.16 -0.09
CA ALA A 22 1.05 -4.38 1.05
C ALA A 22 -0.12 -4.07 1.98
N VAL A 23 0.20 -3.64 3.20
CA VAL A 23 -0.78 -3.16 4.19
C VAL A 23 -0.40 -1.79 4.73
N ILE A 24 -1.42 -1.00 5.01
CA ILE A 24 -1.34 0.27 5.74
C ILE A 24 -1.97 -0.01 7.10
N ASP A 25 -1.15 -0.17 8.14
CA ASP A 25 -1.64 -0.47 9.49
C ASP A 25 -1.89 0.84 10.25
N GLY A 26 -3.15 1.09 10.63
CA GLY A 26 -3.57 2.27 11.39
C GLY A 26 -2.86 2.40 12.74
N ARG A 27 -2.33 1.31 13.32
CA ARG A 27 -1.53 1.32 14.56
C ARG A 27 -0.22 2.09 14.42
N ARG A 28 0.27 2.30 13.19
CA ARG A 28 1.52 3.04 12.92
C ARG A 28 1.31 4.55 12.80
N TYR A 29 0.06 4.99 12.73
CA TYR A 29 -0.28 6.40 12.57
C TYR A 29 -0.77 6.99 13.89
N PRO A 30 -0.45 8.27 14.18
CA PRO A 30 -0.85 8.93 15.42
C PRO A 30 -2.37 9.13 15.52
N ASP A 31 -3.05 9.22 14.37
CA ASP A 31 -4.47 9.50 14.27
C ASP A 31 -5.05 9.03 12.93
N ARG A 32 -6.38 9.01 12.85
CA ARG A 32 -7.11 8.58 11.66
C ARG A 32 -6.84 9.47 10.44
N ALA A 33 -6.56 10.76 10.63
CA ALA A 33 -6.29 11.66 9.52
C ALA A 33 -4.94 11.32 8.85
N ALA A 34 -3.92 11.03 9.65
CA ALA A 34 -2.64 10.54 9.14
C ALA A 34 -2.79 9.18 8.42
N PHE A 35 -3.64 8.29 8.93
CA PHE A 35 -3.97 7.03 8.26
C PHE A 35 -4.68 7.24 6.90
N ASP A 36 -5.75 8.05 6.85
CA ASP A 36 -6.47 8.33 5.59
C ASP A 36 -5.54 9.03 4.57
N ALA A 37 -4.63 9.90 5.03
CA ALA A 37 -3.62 10.51 4.16
C ALA A 37 -2.66 9.47 3.55
N ALA A 38 -2.21 8.49 4.32
CA ALA A 38 -1.37 7.40 3.81
C ALA A 38 -2.11 6.47 2.83
N VAL A 39 -3.40 6.21 3.08
CA VAL A 39 -4.27 5.46 2.16
C VAL A 39 -4.41 6.19 0.82
N LEU A 40 -4.61 7.51 0.86
CA LEU A 40 -4.69 8.34 -0.35
C LEU A 40 -3.35 8.40 -1.10
N ASP A 41 -2.23 8.60 -0.39
CA ASP A 41 -0.87 8.55 -0.97
C ASP A 41 -0.61 7.22 -1.69
N ALA A 42 -1.07 6.12 -1.10
CA ALA A 42 -0.92 4.80 -1.71
C ALA A 42 -1.71 4.65 -3.00
N PHE A 43 -2.94 5.15 -3.03
CA PHE A 43 -3.77 5.13 -4.23
C PHE A 43 -3.15 5.99 -5.34
N ASP A 44 -2.74 7.22 -5.00
CA ASP A 44 -2.10 8.16 -5.93
C ASP A 44 -0.81 7.58 -6.53
N SER A 45 0.05 6.99 -5.71
CA SER A 45 1.29 6.36 -6.17
C SER A 45 1.05 5.17 -7.12
N LEU A 46 -0.03 4.41 -6.91
CA LEU A 46 -0.39 3.29 -7.79
C LEU A 46 -1.03 3.78 -9.09
N ASP A 47 -1.82 4.85 -9.02
CA ASP A 47 -2.42 5.51 -10.18
C ASP A 47 -1.34 6.13 -11.09
N ASP A 48 -0.38 6.86 -10.51
CA ASP A 48 0.77 7.43 -11.21
C ASP A 48 1.62 6.35 -11.91
N ALA A 49 1.80 5.20 -11.25
CA ALA A 49 2.46 4.04 -11.83
C ALA A 49 1.61 3.28 -12.87
N GLY A 50 0.34 3.67 -13.10
CA GLY A 50 -0.58 2.99 -14.01
C GLY A 50 -0.96 1.58 -13.56
N ILE A 51 -0.85 1.26 -12.27
CA ILE A 51 -1.11 -0.05 -11.70
C ILE A 51 -2.56 -0.09 -11.21
N PRO A 52 -3.43 -0.94 -11.79
CA PRO A 52 -4.80 -1.06 -11.30
C PRO A 52 -4.78 -1.61 -9.86
N ALA A 53 -5.21 -0.79 -8.91
CA ALA A 53 -5.18 -1.11 -7.49
C ALA A 53 -6.53 -0.89 -6.81
N GLN A 54 -6.77 -1.65 -5.75
CA GLN A 54 -7.90 -1.45 -4.84
C GLN A 54 -7.40 -1.49 -3.40
N LEU A 55 -7.96 -0.64 -2.55
CA LEU A 55 -7.69 -0.61 -1.12
C LEU A 55 -8.90 -1.15 -0.37
N GLN A 56 -8.69 -2.25 0.37
CA GLN A 56 -9.71 -2.82 1.24
C GLN A 56 -9.47 -2.41 2.69
N ARG A 57 -10.43 -1.69 3.27
CA ARG A 57 -10.38 -1.32 4.68
C ARG A 57 -10.93 -2.45 5.53
N GLU A 58 -10.16 -2.85 6.52
CA GLU A 58 -10.53 -3.87 7.49
C GLU A 58 -10.37 -3.32 8.90
N GLU A 59 -11.27 -3.72 9.80
CA GLU A 59 -11.16 -3.40 11.22
C GLU A 59 -10.26 -4.44 11.87
N ILE A 60 -9.20 -3.99 12.56
CA ILE A 60 -8.25 -4.87 13.23
C ILE A 60 -8.42 -4.79 14.74
N ARG A 61 -8.23 -5.93 15.40
CA ARG A 61 -8.17 -5.96 16.86
C ARG A 61 -6.77 -5.61 17.35
N PRO A 62 -6.64 -4.95 18.50
CA PRO A 62 -5.32 -4.65 19.09
C PRO A 62 -4.50 -5.93 19.38
N ASP A 63 -5.16 -7.02 19.74
CA ASP A 63 -4.56 -8.35 19.99
C ASP A 63 -4.35 -9.19 18.72
N GLU A 64 -4.76 -8.69 17.54
CA GLU A 64 -4.59 -9.46 16.31
C GLU A 64 -3.13 -9.42 15.87
N PRO A 65 -2.55 -10.58 15.49
CA PRO A 65 -1.19 -10.63 14.99
C PRO A 65 -1.04 -9.70 13.77
N PRO A 66 0.13 -9.04 13.62
CA PRO A 66 0.36 -8.19 12.47
C PRO A 66 0.22 -8.99 11.17
N SER A 67 -0.31 -8.35 10.15
CA SER A 67 -0.43 -8.94 8.82
C SER A 67 0.93 -9.43 8.32
N GLN A 68 0.97 -10.57 7.63
CA GLN A 68 2.21 -11.12 7.06
C GLN A 68 2.70 -10.38 5.81
N LEU A 69 1.90 -9.45 5.30
CA LEU A 69 2.21 -8.62 4.16
C LEU A 69 3.19 -7.50 4.55
N PRO A 70 4.05 -7.05 3.63
CA PRO A 70 4.91 -5.90 3.88
C PRO A 70 4.07 -4.63 4.06
N PHE A 71 4.64 -3.63 4.70
CA PHE A 71 3.99 -2.34 4.82
C PHE A 71 4.03 -1.57 3.50
N TRP A 72 3.08 -0.65 3.31
CA TRP A 72 3.02 0.20 2.11
C TRP A 72 4.34 0.93 1.83
N GLU A 73 5.01 1.47 2.86
CA GLU A 73 6.27 2.20 2.70
C GLU A 73 7.39 1.31 2.11
N ASP A 74 7.52 0.08 2.59
CA ASP A 74 8.46 -0.91 2.05
C ASP A 74 8.14 -1.23 0.58
N TYR A 75 6.84 -1.41 0.26
CA TYR A 75 6.41 -1.69 -1.11
C TYR A 75 6.63 -0.51 -2.05
N LYS A 76 6.39 0.73 -1.58
CA LYS A 76 6.62 1.97 -2.32
C LYS A 76 8.11 2.13 -2.67
N GLY A 77 9.01 1.80 -1.75
CA GLY A 77 10.45 1.77 -2.03
C GLY A 77 10.82 0.78 -3.13
N MET A 78 10.19 -0.40 -3.14
CA MET A 78 10.38 -1.40 -4.20
C MET A 78 9.80 -0.95 -5.55
N LEU A 79 8.65 -0.27 -5.56
CA LEU A 79 8.03 0.31 -6.75
C LEU A 79 8.93 1.38 -7.38
N ALA A 80 9.43 2.32 -6.57
CA ALA A 80 10.31 3.39 -7.05
C ALA A 80 11.59 2.84 -7.69
N THR A 81 12.19 1.82 -7.07
CA THR A 81 13.38 1.13 -7.63
C THR A 81 13.06 0.48 -8.97
N LYS A 82 11.88 -0.10 -9.14
CA LYS A 82 11.48 -0.77 -10.37
C LYS A 82 11.18 0.21 -11.52
N ALA A 83 10.60 1.36 -11.19
CA ALA A 83 10.34 2.42 -12.15
C ALA A 83 11.65 3.07 -12.65
N ASP A 84 12.67 3.20 -11.77
CA ASP A 84 13.98 3.75 -12.12
C ASP A 84 14.74 2.84 -13.11
N VAL A 85 14.65 1.52 -12.94
CA VAL A 85 15.33 0.54 -13.80
C VAL A 85 14.76 0.49 -15.22
N ASP A 86 13.45 0.73 -15.42
CA ASP A 86 12.83 0.74 -16.76
C ASP A 86 13.21 1.99 -17.57
N GLN A 87 13.54 3.10 -16.89
CA GLN A 87 13.91 4.35 -17.56
C GLN A 87 15.38 4.43 -18.03
N GLU A 88 16.26 3.56 -17.54
CA GLU A 88 17.69 3.59 -17.94
C GLU A 88 17.97 2.82 -19.26
N GLU A 89 17.09 1.91 -19.69
CA GLU A 89 17.26 1.16 -20.96
C GLU A 89 16.87 1.93 -22.22
N THR A 90 16.25 3.12 -22.14
CA THR A 90 15.86 3.92 -23.31
C THR A 90 16.81 5.05 -23.68
N ARG A 91 17.93 5.24 -22.96
CA ARG A 91 18.86 6.37 -23.20
C ARG A 91 20.16 6.01 -23.93
N ASN A 92 20.27 4.81 -24.47
CA ASN A 92 21.47 4.38 -25.20
C ASN A 92 21.09 3.64 -26.51
N ALA A 93 20.41 4.36 -27.41
CA ALA A 93 20.20 3.94 -28.80
C ALA A 93 20.84 4.96 -29.75
#